data_AF-A0A1G7ETR5-F1
#
_entry.id   AF-A0A1G7ETR5-F1
#
_cell.length_a   1.000
_cell.length_b   1.000
_cell.length_c   1.000
_cell.angle_alpha   90.00
_cell.angle_beta   90.00
_cell.angle_gamma   90.00
#
_symmetry.space_group_name_H-M   'P 1'
#
loop_
_entity.id
_entity.type
_entity.pdbx_description
1 polymer ?
#
loop_
_entity_poly.entity_id
_entity_poly.type
_entity_poly.pdbx_seq_one_letter_code
_entity_poly.pdbx_strand_id
1 'polypeptide(L)'
;MGTTFTNLQVREHSIDEIEKVLPHCIVRNLSDGWTTIVSEHFQVGDISKVGRKLSKAINKSVLSIEFFDDDVLRMTIFRDGKALTSHVNKNSYNIPSKMGNHKAFLEELEFDLSESRNFKEVLKCEDVGKKIELLQHFLGVALWIDDRMLLDGVESEFHYERNVNLVKEYISEQRKKKHIKNQTKANVIMELEGALINGLGNNKILIGIPPYRKLSYEKEMIYTILPNGTLDPFMDVTSFQYDNGLSSLTATDEYITFYCSIRKKYYVFDYDGKLISETPMNATLTYPISYTFNDGSFLTVNDELKKTIKYGPRLEVKWELPFYACSPCVYNQSLYFWRIDEDNRIELIKSNYSGQIEVKVKLDFDTNKHMNFRCLFGSRGMVYLFCSMYVHQRSFTKIICFTDKLEKIKETDLEDNFSSLLIDNTNHKIFLHVLDKELIVIDALSLQIISRRDWDDYDLTMMTVDSLGRLLVLVGNSRIFLLDSQLNLISHHRLKGEVRMYTFINESGNLCLMTGTGEPNEMGWTFGKMKIRVYEITEF
;
A
#
# COMPACT_ATOMS: atom_id res chain seq x y z
N MET A 1 23.17 -9.99 8.17
CA MET A 1 24.03 -9.03 8.87
C MET A 1 24.01 -7.79 8.04
N GLY A 2 23.68 -6.66 8.66
CA GLY A 2 23.47 -5.44 7.92
C GLY A 2 24.75 -4.74 7.50
N THR A 3 24.67 -3.95 6.42
CA THR A 3 25.72 -3.05 5.98
C THR A 3 25.69 -1.79 6.85
N THR A 4 26.79 -1.51 7.54
CA THR A 4 26.90 -0.37 8.46
C THR A 4 28.17 0.42 8.20
N PHE A 5 28.05 1.74 8.11
CA PHE A 5 29.20 2.63 8.00
C PHE A 5 29.05 3.78 8.99
N THR A 6 30.13 4.11 9.68
CA THR A 6 30.19 5.22 10.62
C THR A 6 31.53 5.92 10.51
N ASN A 7 31.50 7.24 10.36
CA ASN A 7 32.70 8.06 10.29
C ASN A 7 32.44 9.46 10.87
N LEU A 8 33.52 10.16 11.18
CA LEU A 8 33.50 11.58 11.55
C LEU A 8 34.26 12.38 10.50
N GLN A 9 33.76 13.59 10.22
CA GLN A 9 34.36 14.54 9.30
C GLN A 9 34.61 15.86 10.02
N VAL A 10 35.80 16.42 9.86
CA VAL A 10 36.21 17.72 10.41
C VAL A 10 36.80 18.56 9.30
N ARG A 11 36.42 19.83 9.23
CA ARG A 11 36.97 20.76 8.23
C ARG A 11 38.32 21.32 8.69
N GLU A 12 39.34 21.17 7.83
CA GLU A 12 40.70 21.74 7.97
C GLU A 12 41.27 21.65 9.40
N HIS A 13 41.56 20.43 9.86
CA HIS A 13 42.13 20.25 11.19
C HIS A 13 43.35 19.32 11.20
N SER A 14 44.20 19.46 12.22
CA SER A 14 45.44 18.71 12.30
C SER A 14 45.20 17.24 12.63
N ILE A 15 45.78 16.34 11.84
CA ILE A 15 45.75 14.89 12.08
C ILE A 15 46.33 14.59 13.47
N ASP A 16 47.49 15.17 13.81
CA ASP A 16 48.16 14.96 15.09
C ASP A 16 47.31 15.39 16.29
N GLU A 17 46.47 16.42 16.14
CA GLU A 17 45.59 16.89 17.21
C GLU A 17 44.40 15.95 17.40
N ILE A 18 43.85 15.41 16.32
CA ILE A 18 42.74 14.44 16.37
C ILE A 18 43.23 13.12 16.97
N GLU A 19 44.38 12.61 16.52
CA GLU A 19 44.96 11.35 16.99
C GLU A 19 45.31 11.40 18.49
N LYS A 20 45.68 12.58 19.03
CA LYS A 20 45.86 12.77 20.48
C LYS A 20 44.56 12.60 21.27
N VAL A 21 43.41 13.00 20.71
CA VAL A 21 42.10 12.92 21.37
C VAL A 21 41.47 11.53 21.21
N LEU A 22 41.68 10.93 20.03
CA LEU A 22 41.15 9.65 19.62
C LEU A 22 42.31 8.71 19.20
N PRO A 23 43.15 8.27 20.15
CA PRO A 23 44.12 7.24 19.86
C PRO A 23 43.33 6.00 19.43
N HIS A 24 43.80 5.26 18.42
CA HIS A 24 43.14 4.11 17.78
C HIS A 24 42.12 4.40 16.67
N CYS A 25 41.95 5.67 16.27
CA CYS A 25 41.23 5.97 15.02
C CYS A 25 42.22 6.12 13.85
N ILE A 26 41.79 5.77 12.65
CA ILE A 26 42.50 6.09 11.41
C ILE A 26 42.06 7.50 10.98
N VAL A 27 43.01 8.42 10.89
CA VAL A 27 42.76 9.83 10.55
C VAL A 27 43.50 10.17 9.25
N ARG A 28 42.77 10.63 8.24
CA ARG A 28 43.33 10.93 6.90
C ARG A 28 42.71 12.18 6.30
N ASN A 29 43.48 12.87 5.47
CA ASN A 29 42.97 13.92 4.59
C ASN A 29 42.68 13.31 3.22
N LEU A 30 41.47 12.78 3.04
CA LEU A 30 41.08 12.07 1.81
C LEU A 30 40.55 13.03 0.73
N SER A 31 39.96 14.15 1.13
CA SER A 31 39.41 15.16 0.24
C SER A 31 39.84 16.56 0.68
N ASP A 32 39.90 17.49 -0.27
CA ASP A 32 40.42 18.84 -0.01
C ASP A 32 39.61 19.55 1.09
N GLY A 33 40.33 20.05 2.10
CA GLY A 33 39.74 20.74 3.24
C GLY A 33 39.04 19.84 4.26
N TRP A 34 39.10 18.51 4.12
CA TRP A 34 38.46 17.56 5.02
C TRP A 34 39.45 16.59 5.67
N THR A 35 39.28 16.40 6.97
CA THR A 35 39.91 15.32 7.73
C THR A 35 38.86 14.28 8.10
N THR A 36 39.01 13.09 7.53
CA THR A 36 38.15 11.94 7.74
C THR A 36 38.69 11.05 8.84
N ILE A 37 37.80 10.58 9.71
CA ILE A 37 38.13 9.75 10.86
C ILE A 37 37.26 8.50 10.83
N VAL A 38 37.90 7.34 10.81
CA VAL A 38 37.25 6.02 10.85
C VAL A 38 37.88 5.14 11.93
N SER A 39 37.12 4.16 12.42
CA SER A 39 37.59 3.20 13.42
C SER A 39 36.69 1.97 13.42
N GLU A 40 37.29 0.79 13.60
CA GLU A 40 36.55 -0.48 13.80
C GLU A 40 35.63 -0.46 15.03
N HIS A 41 35.86 0.47 15.97
CA HIS A 41 35.07 0.63 17.17
C HIS A 41 33.88 1.59 17.01
N PHE A 42 33.74 2.23 15.84
CA PHE A 42 32.59 3.06 15.59
C PHE A 42 31.36 2.19 15.34
N GLN A 43 30.30 2.47 16.10
CA GLN A 43 29.02 1.76 16.00
C GLN A 43 27.87 2.76 15.90
N VAL A 44 26.82 2.35 15.20
CA VAL A 44 25.56 3.09 15.12
C VAL A 44 25.03 3.33 16.54
N GLY A 45 24.63 4.56 16.85
CA GLY A 45 24.20 4.98 18.19
C GLY A 45 25.33 5.48 19.13
N ASP A 46 26.55 4.98 18.98
CA ASP A 46 27.68 5.34 19.86
C ASP A 46 28.60 6.42 19.28
N ILE A 47 28.68 6.55 17.95
CA ILE A 47 29.50 7.58 17.29
C ILE A 47 29.15 9.01 17.72
N SER A 48 27.90 9.24 18.13
CA SER A 48 27.44 10.52 18.70
C SER A 48 28.22 10.91 19.98
N LYS A 49 28.62 9.94 20.82
CA LYS A 49 29.45 10.21 22.01
C LYS A 49 30.87 10.62 21.61
N VAL A 50 31.42 9.96 20.58
CA VAL A 50 32.75 10.25 20.04
C VAL A 50 32.78 11.64 19.40
N GLY A 51 31.78 11.98 18.57
CA GLY A 51 31.66 13.31 17.96
C GLY A 51 31.54 14.45 18.99
N ARG A 52 30.82 14.24 20.10
CA ARG A 52 30.79 15.20 21.22
C ARG A 52 32.15 15.34 21.90
N LYS A 53 32.81 14.22 22.21
CA LYS A 53 34.14 14.24 22.84
C LYS A 53 35.13 14.99 21.96
N LEU A 54 35.16 14.67 20.67
CA LEU A 54 36.07 15.30 19.71
C LEU A 54 35.79 16.78 19.56
N SER A 55 34.55 17.18 19.20
CA SER A 55 34.20 18.60 19.00
C SER A 55 34.51 19.50 20.19
N LYS A 56 34.40 18.96 21.42
CA LYS A 56 34.79 19.67 22.64
C LYS A 56 36.31 19.84 22.77
N ALA A 57 37.08 18.80 22.43
CA ALA A 57 38.52 18.80 22.58
C ALA A 57 39.22 19.70 21.56
N ILE A 58 38.74 19.71 20.31
CA ILE A 58 39.36 20.46 19.21
C ILE A 58 38.74 21.85 18.97
N ASN A 59 37.69 22.21 19.72
CA ASN A 59 36.94 23.47 19.56
C ASN A 59 36.60 23.77 18.09
N LYS A 60 36.13 22.73 17.39
CA LYS A 60 35.74 22.75 15.98
C LYS A 60 34.48 21.91 15.79
N SER A 61 33.76 22.20 14.71
CA SER A 61 32.53 21.50 14.37
C SER A 61 32.88 20.12 13.79
N VAL A 62 32.20 19.09 14.26
CA VAL A 62 32.40 17.68 13.85
C VAL A 62 31.10 17.16 13.28
N LEU A 63 31.13 16.69 12.03
CA LEU A 63 30.02 16.01 11.38
C LEU A 63 30.16 14.51 11.61
N SER A 64 29.18 13.89 12.27
CA SER A 64 29.09 12.42 12.36
C SER A 64 28.15 11.86 11.32
N ILE A 65 28.53 10.76 10.70
CA ILE A 65 27.71 9.98 9.78
C ILE A 65 27.44 8.60 10.39
N GLU A 66 26.18 8.19 10.39
CA GLU A 66 25.73 6.85 10.75
C GLU A 66 24.85 6.31 9.62
N PHE A 67 25.20 5.15 9.09
CA PHE A 67 24.45 4.44 8.06
C PHE A 67 24.15 3.00 8.47
N PHE A 68 22.94 2.51 8.17
CA PHE A 68 22.50 1.14 8.45
C PHE A 68 21.51 0.62 7.40
N ASP A 69 21.86 -0.47 6.70
CA ASP A 69 21.01 -1.30 5.81
C ASP A 69 20.14 -0.54 4.80
N ASP A 70 20.68 0.49 4.15
CA ASP A 70 19.94 1.40 3.23
C ASP A 70 18.74 2.12 3.88
N ASP A 71 18.52 1.87 5.16
CA ASP A 71 17.33 2.23 5.89
C ASP A 71 17.54 3.55 6.62
N VAL A 72 18.66 3.66 7.33
CA VAL A 72 18.93 4.82 8.17
C VAL A 72 20.18 5.52 7.69
N LEU A 73 20.02 6.81 7.39
CA LEU A 73 21.11 7.77 7.34
C LEU A 73 20.86 8.82 8.42
N ARG A 74 21.78 8.89 9.38
CA ARG A 74 21.82 9.95 10.38
C ARG A 74 23.08 10.78 10.22
N MET A 75 22.89 12.09 10.13
CA MET A 75 23.97 13.07 10.15
C MET A 75 23.79 13.99 11.34
N THR A 76 24.84 14.26 12.10
CA THR A 76 24.76 15.19 13.24
C THR A 76 25.99 16.07 13.29
N ILE A 77 25.78 17.37 13.49
CA ILE A 77 26.88 18.31 13.76
C ILE A 77 27.01 18.51 15.26
N PHE A 78 28.23 18.37 15.76
CA PHE A 78 28.61 18.68 17.13
C PHE A 78 29.56 19.87 17.18
N ARG A 79 29.33 20.78 18.13
CA ARG A 79 30.22 21.90 18.47
C ARG A 79 30.32 21.98 19.99
N ASP A 80 31.53 22.12 20.52
CA ASP A 80 31.79 22.25 21.96
C ASP A 80 31.11 21.16 22.81
N GLY A 81 31.03 19.94 22.25
CA GLY A 81 30.39 18.78 22.89
C GLY A 81 28.86 18.76 22.87
N LYS A 82 28.21 19.67 22.14
CA LYS A 82 26.74 19.74 21.99
C LYS A 82 26.32 19.44 20.55
N ALA A 83 25.20 18.74 20.39
CA ALA A 83 24.58 18.54 19.08
C ALA A 83 23.84 19.80 18.67
N LEU A 84 24.22 20.41 17.54
CA LEU A 84 23.60 21.63 17.04
C LEU A 84 22.41 21.34 16.12
N THR A 85 22.61 20.42 15.18
CA THR A 85 21.59 19.99 14.23
C THR A 85 21.79 18.52 13.88
N SER A 86 20.71 17.84 13.51
CA SER A 86 20.74 16.43 13.13
C SER A 86 19.70 16.17 12.05
N HIS A 87 20.09 15.40 11.04
CA HIS A 87 19.24 14.83 10.01
C HIS A 87 19.08 13.33 10.24
N VAL A 88 17.86 12.81 10.09
CA VAL A 88 17.50 11.39 10.06
C VAL A 88 16.51 11.22 8.90
N ASN A 89 16.84 10.43 7.90
CA ASN A 89 16.04 10.28 6.67
C ASN A 89 14.63 9.72 6.94
N LYS A 90 14.49 8.62 7.69
CA LYS A 90 13.19 7.95 7.93
C LYS A 90 13.02 7.50 9.38
N ASN A 91 11.78 7.26 9.77
CA ASN A 91 11.46 6.64 11.07
C ASN A 91 11.92 5.18 11.01
N SER A 92 12.95 4.81 11.76
CA SER A 92 13.36 3.41 11.89
C SER A 92 14.10 3.19 13.21
N TYR A 93 14.08 1.96 13.73
CA TYR A 93 14.76 1.55 14.97
C TYR A 93 14.49 2.47 16.18
N ASN A 94 13.25 2.93 16.35
CA ASN A 94 12.84 3.90 17.39
C ASN A 94 13.50 5.28 17.29
N ILE A 95 14.10 5.63 16.16
CA ILE A 95 14.65 6.95 15.88
C ILE A 95 13.67 7.69 14.97
N PRO A 96 13.08 8.81 15.42
CA PRO A 96 12.19 9.60 14.58
C PRO A 96 12.98 10.31 13.47
N SER A 97 12.40 10.31 12.27
CA SER A 97 12.80 11.10 11.12
C SER A 97 12.88 12.57 11.50
N LYS A 98 13.93 13.22 11.01
CA LYS A 98 14.23 14.61 11.32
C LYS A 98 14.92 15.22 10.12
N MET A 99 14.33 16.25 9.52
CA MET A 99 14.96 16.94 8.39
C MET A 99 16.28 17.64 8.78
N GLY A 100 16.39 18.12 10.02
CA GLY A 100 17.50 18.95 10.46
C GLY A 100 17.41 20.40 9.98
N ASN A 101 18.15 21.30 10.64
CA ASN A 101 18.27 22.68 10.21
C ASN A 101 19.39 22.79 9.16
N HIS A 102 19.01 22.73 7.88
CA HIS A 102 19.89 22.85 6.73
C HIS A 102 20.76 24.14 6.72
N LYS A 103 20.29 25.26 7.29
CA LYS A 103 21.13 26.46 7.42
C LYS A 103 22.23 26.28 8.47
N ALA A 104 21.89 25.72 9.62
CA ALA A 104 22.86 25.40 10.66
C ALA A 104 23.91 24.38 10.17
N PHE A 105 23.52 23.44 9.29
CA PHE A 105 24.48 22.56 8.63
C PHE A 105 25.51 23.35 7.80
N LEU A 106 25.06 24.27 6.96
CA LEU A 106 25.96 25.06 6.11
C LEU A 106 26.82 26.04 6.91
N GLU A 107 26.23 26.74 7.89
CA GLU A 107 26.95 27.68 8.75
C GLU A 107 28.10 26.99 9.50
N GLU A 108 27.81 25.86 10.16
CA GLU A 108 28.79 25.15 10.98
C GLU A 108 29.85 24.41 10.17
N LEU A 109 29.52 24.04 8.94
CA LEU A 109 30.48 23.47 8.00
C LEU A 109 31.13 24.53 7.11
N GLU A 110 30.93 25.83 7.39
CA GLU A 110 31.55 26.97 6.71
C GLU A 110 31.24 27.04 5.18
N PHE A 111 30.04 26.61 4.77
CA PHE A 111 29.54 26.71 3.39
C PHE A 111 28.67 27.96 3.17
N ASP A 112 28.50 28.34 1.91
CA ASP A 112 27.68 29.50 1.53
C ASP A 112 26.18 29.22 1.79
N LEU A 113 25.55 30.08 2.59
CA LEU A 113 24.12 30.06 2.86
C LEU A 113 23.25 30.26 1.61
N SER A 114 23.78 30.80 0.51
CA SER A 114 23.06 30.89 -0.76
C SER A 114 22.68 29.50 -1.31
N GLU A 115 23.41 28.46 -0.94
CA GLU A 115 23.21 27.07 -1.37
C GLU A 115 22.24 26.30 -0.47
N SER A 116 21.71 26.95 0.58
CA SER A 116 20.74 26.41 1.54
C SER A 116 19.56 25.70 0.86
N ARG A 117 19.08 26.25 -0.26
CA ARG A 117 17.99 25.63 -1.02
C ARG A 117 18.41 24.31 -1.65
N ASN A 118 19.62 24.22 -2.20
CA ASN A 118 20.12 22.99 -2.84
C ASN A 118 20.33 21.91 -1.78
N PHE A 119 20.99 22.26 -0.67
CA PHE A 119 21.22 21.33 0.42
C PHE A 119 19.90 20.79 1.01
N LYS A 120 18.90 21.67 1.18
CA LYS A 120 17.56 21.26 1.62
C LYS A 120 16.91 20.23 0.68
N GLU A 121 17.09 20.36 -0.63
CA GLU A 121 16.53 19.39 -1.58
C GLU A 121 17.29 18.06 -1.55
N VAL A 122 18.62 18.07 -1.32
CA VAL A 122 19.38 16.84 -1.08
C VAL A 122 18.88 16.11 0.17
N LEU A 123 18.65 16.81 1.27
CA LEU A 123 18.12 16.21 2.51
C LEU A 123 16.71 15.62 2.33
N LYS A 124 15.92 16.12 1.36
CA LYS A 124 14.59 15.60 1.01
C LYS A 124 14.62 14.39 0.07
N CYS A 125 15.76 14.04 -0.50
CA CYS A 125 15.89 12.84 -1.32
C CYS A 125 15.42 11.62 -0.51
N GLU A 126 14.52 10.81 -1.05
CA GLU A 126 13.97 9.65 -0.32
C GLU A 126 14.89 8.43 -0.44
N ASP A 127 15.50 8.25 -1.61
CA ASP A 127 16.55 7.26 -1.88
C ASP A 127 17.82 7.60 -1.08
N VAL A 128 18.23 6.68 -0.19
CA VAL A 128 19.37 6.90 0.71
C VAL A 128 20.70 6.82 -0.03
N GLY A 129 20.86 5.87 -0.95
CA GLY A 129 22.08 5.74 -1.76
C GLY A 129 22.30 7.00 -2.59
N LYS A 130 21.26 7.46 -3.29
CA LYS A 130 21.31 8.71 -4.07
C LYS A 130 21.52 9.92 -3.17
N LYS A 131 20.92 9.96 -1.98
CA LYS A 131 21.17 11.04 -1.01
C LYS A 131 22.63 11.10 -0.59
N ILE A 132 23.26 9.96 -0.27
CA ILE A 132 24.67 9.90 0.10
C ILE A 132 25.53 10.38 -1.06
N GLU A 133 25.29 9.88 -2.29
CA GLU A 133 25.99 10.34 -3.50
C GLU A 133 25.91 11.87 -3.65
N LEU A 134 24.71 12.43 -3.57
CA LEU A 134 24.48 13.88 -3.66
C LEU A 134 25.16 14.65 -2.53
N LEU A 135 25.16 14.12 -1.31
CA LEU A 135 25.83 14.74 -0.15
C LEU A 135 27.35 14.72 -0.30
N GLN A 136 27.93 13.61 -0.76
CA GLN A 136 29.37 13.50 -1.00
C GLN A 136 29.84 14.55 -2.01
N HIS A 137 29.09 14.74 -3.11
CA HIS A 137 29.39 15.78 -4.08
C HIS A 137 29.07 17.19 -3.58
N PHE A 138 28.02 17.37 -2.77
CA PHE A 138 27.70 18.69 -2.23
C PHE A 138 28.79 19.18 -1.24
N LEU A 139 29.27 18.27 -0.38
CA LEU A 139 30.25 18.57 0.65
C LEU A 139 31.70 18.46 0.14
N GLY A 140 31.95 17.67 -0.90
CA GLY A 140 33.29 17.34 -1.38
C GLY A 140 34.05 16.43 -0.41
N VAL A 141 33.39 15.39 0.11
CA VAL A 141 34.00 14.43 1.05
C VAL A 141 33.34 13.06 0.95
N ALA A 142 34.12 11.99 1.13
CA ALA A 142 33.61 10.63 1.24
C ALA A 142 32.80 10.47 2.55
N LEU A 143 31.52 10.13 2.41
CA LEU A 143 30.63 9.82 3.53
C LEU A 143 30.35 8.32 3.63
N TRP A 144 30.45 7.61 2.52
CA TRP A 144 30.38 6.16 2.43
C TRP A 144 31.77 5.56 2.62
N ILE A 145 32.21 5.48 3.87
CA ILE A 145 33.52 4.93 4.23
C ILE A 145 33.50 4.36 5.65
N ASP A 146 34.14 3.20 5.84
CA ASP A 146 34.54 2.65 7.13
C ASP A 146 36.05 2.33 7.16
N ASP A 147 36.54 1.84 8.29
CA ASP A 147 37.93 1.47 8.50
C ASP A 147 38.40 0.35 7.58
N ARG A 148 37.55 -0.65 7.32
CA ARG A 148 37.88 -1.80 6.45
C ARG A 148 38.04 -1.36 5.00
N MET A 149 37.11 -0.55 4.51
CA MET A 149 37.19 0.03 3.17
C MET A 149 38.47 0.85 2.96
N LEU A 150 38.88 1.63 3.97
CA LEU A 150 40.08 2.44 3.89
C LEU A 150 41.37 1.60 3.96
N LEU A 151 41.37 0.48 4.70
CA LEU A 151 42.53 -0.42 4.80
C LEU A 151 42.71 -1.30 3.55
N ASP A 152 41.60 -1.71 2.93
CA ASP A 152 41.62 -2.60 1.77
C ASP A 152 41.65 -1.86 0.42
N GLY A 153 41.20 -0.59 0.39
CA GLY A 153 41.06 0.22 -0.81
C GLY A 153 42.25 1.14 -1.11
N VAL A 154 42.19 1.84 -2.25
CA VAL A 154 43.17 2.87 -2.61
C VAL A 154 42.65 4.22 -2.15
N GLU A 155 43.46 5.01 -1.42
CA GLU A 155 43.03 6.31 -0.85
C GLU A 155 42.37 7.25 -1.88
N SER A 156 42.81 7.21 -3.15
CA SER A 156 42.24 7.99 -4.25
C SER A 156 40.77 7.68 -4.56
N GLU A 157 40.26 6.50 -4.20
CA GLU A 157 38.85 6.11 -4.37
C GLU A 157 37.93 6.86 -3.38
N PHE A 158 38.50 7.37 -2.30
CA PHE A 158 37.79 8.14 -1.27
C PHE A 158 37.98 9.66 -1.42
N HIS A 159 38.58 10.08 -2.53
CA HIS A 159 38.69 11.49 -2.88
C HIS A 159 37.43 11.96 -3.61
N TYR A 160 36.73 12.94 -3.02
CA TYR A 160 35.54 13.54 -3.62
C TYR A 160 35.74 15.03 -3.87
N GLU A 161 35.68 15.42 -5.13
CA GLU A 161 35.61 16.83 -5.50
C GLU A 161 34.19 17.36 -5.33
N ARG A 162 34.11 18.58 -4.80
CA ARG A 162 32.85 19.28 -4.61
C ARG A 162 32.22 19.65 -5.95
N ASN A 163 31.01 19.14 -6.23
CA ASN A 163 30.27 19.37 -7.46
C ASN A 163 28.78 19.67 -7.20
N VAL A 164 28.46 20.97 -7.08
CA VAL A 164 27.07 21.45 -6.87
C VAL A 164 26.22 21.33 -8.14
N ASN A 165 26.83 21.21 -9.32
CA ASN A 165 26.07 21.11 -10.57
C ASN A 165 25.29 19.80 -10.65
N LEU A 166 25.86 18.68 -10.18
CA LEU A 166 25.15 17.41 -10.05
C LEU A 166 23.88 17.54 -9.20
N VAL A 167 23.97 18.30 -8.10
CA VAL A 167 22.81 18.57 -7.24
C VAL A 167 21.77 19.44 -7.96
N LYS A 168 22.20 20.44 -8.73
CA LYS A 168 21.29 21.28 -9.52
C LYS A 168 20.61 20.49 -10.64
N GLU A 169 21.32 19.59 -11.30
CA GLU A 169 20.80 18.67 -12.32
C GLU A 169 19.74 17.75 -11.71
N TYR A 170 20.05 17.10 -10.59
CA TYR A 170 19.08 16.30 -9.83
C TYR A 170 17.82 17.13 -9.50
N ILE A 171 17.97 18.33 -8.95
CA ILE A 171 16.83 19.20 -8.63
C ILE A 171 16.02 19.55 -9.89
N SER A 172 16.68 19.80 -11.02
CA SER A 172 16.03 20.10 -12.31
C SER A 172 15.22 18.90 -12.81
N GLU A 173 15.78 17.70 -12.78
CA GLU A 173 15.10 16.47 -13.16
C GLU A 173 13.89 16.19 -12.26
N GLN A 174 14.05 16.35 -10.95
CA GLN A 174 12.95 16.21 -10.00
C GLN A 174 11.83 17.23 -10.25
N ARG A 175 12.19 18.47 -10.65
CA ARG A 175 11.18 19.47 -11.04
C ARG A 175 10.49 19.10 -12.34
N LYS A 176 11.21 18.60 -13.34
CA LYS A 176 10.62 18.10 -14.60
C LYS A 176 9.63 16.96 -14.31
N LYS A 177 9.99 16.00 -13.46
CA LYS A 177 9.10 14.92 -13.01
C LYS A 177 7.85 15.45 -12.29
N LYS A 178 7.98 16.54 -11.52
CA LYS A 178 6.86 17.18 -10.79
C LYS A 178 5.91 18.01 -11.64
N HIS A 179 6.23 18.29 -12.91
CA HIS A 179 5.41 19.16 -13.78
C HIS A 179 4.32 18.44 -14.58
N ILE A 180 3.74 17.37 -14.04
CA ILE A 180 2.48 16.87 -14.60
C ILE A 180 1.39 17.83 -14.16
N LYS A 181 0.94 18.66 -15.11
CA LYS A 181 -0.25 19.48 -14.92
C LYS A 181 -1.43 18.51 -14.83
N ASN A 182 -2.08 18.46 -13.66
CA ASN A 182 -3.29 17.68 -13.50
C ASN A 182 -4.29 18.06 -14.60
N GLN A 183 -4.86 17.04 -15.24
CA GLN A 183 -5.95 17.13 -16.21
C GLN A 183 -7.32 16.94 -15.54
N THR A 184 -7.33 16.44 -14.31
CA THR A 184 -8.52 16.31 -13.47
C THR A 184 -8.43 17.15 -12.21
N LYS A 185 -9.56 17.31 -11.52
CA LYS A 185 -9.70 17.98 -10.22
C LYS A 185 -10.46 17.08 -9.25
N ALA A 186 -9.99 16.99 -8.01
CA ALA A 186 -10.70 16.33 -6.92
C ALA A 186 -11.56 17.35 -6.14
N ASN A 187 -12.88 17.30 -6.30
CA ASN A 187 -13.83 18.16 -5.61
C ASN A 187 -14.44 17.43 -4.42
N VAL A 188 -14.47 18.05 -3.23
CA VAL A 188 -15.24 17.51 -2.11
C VAL A 188 -16.70 17.85 -2.34
N ILE A 189 -17.53 16.83 -2.58
CA ILE A 189 -18.98 17.01 -2.84
C ILE A 189 -19.82 16.80 -1.57
N MET A 190 -19.26 16.12 -0.56
CA MET A 190 -19.90 15.94 0.74
C MET A 190 -18.83 15.77 1.83
N GLU A 191 -19.09 16.36 2.99
CA GLU A 191 -18.31 16.16 4.21
C GLU A 191 -19.26 15.97 5.39
N LEU A 192 -19.07 14.92 6.18
CA LEU A 192 -19.88 14.63 7.37
C LEU A 192 -19.02 14.11 8.52
N GLU A 193 -19.51 14.25 9.75
CA GLU A 193 -18.83 13.71 10.94
C GLU A 193 -19.06 12.20 11.05
N GLY A 194 -17.98 11.45 11.28
CA GLY A 194 -18.04 10.01 11.42
C GLY A 194 -16.76 9.29 11.01
N ALA A 195 -16.75 7.98 11.24
CA ALA A 195 -15.71 7.04 10.84
C ALA A 195 -16.31 6.00 9.89
N LEU A 196 -15.67 5.76 8.75
CA LEU A 196 -16.13 4.71 7.83
C LEU A 196 -15.72 3.36 8.41
N ILE A 197 -16.70 2.52 8.76
CA ILE A 197 -16.48 1.22 9.40
C ILE A 197 -16.34 0.13 8.33
N ASN A 198 -17.32 0.03 7.42
CA ASN A 198 -17.34 -1.00 6.40
C ASN A 198 -18.25 -0.60 5.23
N GLY A 199 -18.10 -1.26 4.09
CA GLY A 199 -19.02 -1.23 2.96
C GLY A 199 -19.79 -2.52 2.93
N LEU A 200 -21.10 -2.39 2.75
CA LEU A 200 -22.03 -3.49 2.95
C LEU A 200 -22.44 -4.15 1.64
N GLY A 201 -21.99 -3.61 0.50
CA GLY A 201 -22.51 -3.95 -0.82
C GLY A 201 -23.74 -3.11 -1.17
N ASN A 202 -24.23 -3.28 -2.41
CA ASN A 202 -25.41 -2.60 -2.94
C ASN A 202 -25.49 -1.09 -2.64
N ASN A 203 -24.41 -0.36 -2.92
CA ASN A 203 -24.33 1.08 -2.66
C ASN A 203 -24.59 1.48 -1.20
N LYS A 204 -24.34 0.59 -0.23
CA LYS A 204 -24.49 0.88 1.20
C LYS A 204 -23.17 0.78 1.95
N ILE A 205 -23.04 1.65 2.94
CA ILE A 205 -21.85 1.75 3.80
C ILE A 205 -22.27 1.95 5.24
N LEU A 206 -21.45 1.47 6.18
CA LEU A 206 -21.63 1.61 7.61
C LEU A 206 -20.70 2.71 8.14
N ILE A 207 -21.28 3.68 8.82
CA ILE A 207 -20.58 4.85 9.39
C ILE A 207 -20.85 4.92 10.89
N GLY A 208 -19.77 5.01 11.68
CA GLY A 208 -19.80 5.26 13.11
C GLY A 208 -19.78 6.74 13.44
N ILE A 209 -20.72 7.21 14.24
CA ILE A 209 -20.93 8.61 14.61
C ILE A 209 -20.41 8.86 16.03
N PRO A 210 -19.72 9.99 16.27
CA PRO A 210 -19.17 10.35 17.59
C PRO A 210 -20.25 10.55 18.66
N PRO A 211 -19.87 10.54 19.97
CA PRO A 211 -18.52 10.37 20.51
C PRO A 211 -18.03 8.92 20.46
N TYR A 212 -16.72 8.79 20.29
CA TYR A 212 -16.01 7.52 20.24
C TYR A 212 -15.62 7.08 21.66
N ARG A 213 -15.96 5.85 22.06
CA ARG A 213 -15.64 5.33 23.40
C ARG A 213 -14.97 3.97 23.29
N LYS A 214 -13.66 3.92 23.59
CA LYS A 214 -12.83 2.72 23.86
C LYS A 214 -12.82 1.59 22.83
N LEU A 215 -13.73 1.53 21.86
CA LEU A 215 -13.89 0.62 20.72
C LEU A 215 -15.31 0.70 20.09
N SER A 216 -16.24 1.48 20.64
CA SER A 216 -17.60 1.66 20.12
C SER A 216 -17.92 3.10 19.73
N TYR A 217 -18.89 3.22 18.84
CA TYR A 217 -19.50 4.48 18.39
C TYR A 217 -20.73 4.81 19.23
N GLU A 218 -21.09 6.09 19.38
CA GLU A 218 -22.39 6.44 20.01
C GLU A 218 -23.54 5.94 19.16
N LYS A 219 -23.38 6.06 17.84
CA LYS A 219 -24.37 5.63 16.86
C LYS A 219 -23.69 4.99 15.67
N GLU A 220 -24.26 3.91 15.16
CA GLU A 220 -23.84 3.30 13.90
C GLU A 220 -24.98 3.44 12.89
N MET A 221 -24.69 4.02 11.74
CA MET A 221 -25.66 4.33 10.71
C MET A 221 -25.24 3.71 9.39
N ILE A 222 -26.16 3.00 8.75
CA ILE A 222 -26.05 2.66 7.34
C ILE A 222 -26.40 3.90 6.53
N TYR A 223 -25.57 4.22 5.53
CA TYR A 223 -25.84 5.23 4.52
C TYR A 223 -25.97 4.58 3.14
N THR A 224 -26.80 5.17 2.30
CA THR A 224 -26.91 4.82 0.88
C THR A 224 -26.14 5.82 0.04
N ILE A 225 -25.35 5.33 -0.91
CA ILE A 225 -24.70 6.13 -1.95
C ILE A 225 -25.76 6.45 -3.01
N LEU A 226 -26.09 7.73 -3.14
CA LEU A 226 -27.06 8.22 -4.11
C LEU A 226 -26.45 8.28 -5.52
N PRO A 227 -27.29 8.31 -6.59
CA PRO A 227 -26.81 8.41 -7.98
C PRO A 227 -25.87 9.59 -8.24
N ASN A 228 -26.08 10.74 -7.58
CA ASN A 228 -25.20 11.92 -7.68
C ASN A 228 -23.86 11.78 -6.91
N GLY A 229 -23.66 10.65 -6.24
CA GLY A 229 -22.48 10.30 -5.45
C GLY A 229 -22.47 10.82 -4.01
N THR A 230 -23.52 11.50 -3.56
CA THR A 230 -23.66 11.88 -2.14
C THR A 230 -24.19 10.73 -1.29
N LEU A 231 -24.21 10.91 0.04
CA LEU A 231 -24.66 9.90 0.99
C LEU A 231 -25.95 10.34 1.68
N ASP A 232 -26.90 9.42 1.80
CA ASP A 232 -28.15 9.63 2.54
C ASP A 232 -28.25 8.65 3.72
N PRO A 233 -28.49 9.12 4.96
CA PRO A 233 -28.66 8.24 6.10
C PRO A 233 -29.87 7.33 5.87
N PHE A 234 -29.66 6.04 6.05
CA PHE A 234 -30.63 5.02 5.69
C PHE A 234 -31.21 4.30 6.91
N MET A 235 -30.37 3.71 7.77
CA MET A 235 -30.83 2.94 8.93
C MET A 235 -29.90 3.10 10.13
N ASP A 236 -30.48 3.22 11.33
CA ASP A 236 -29.76 3.12 12.59
C ASP A 236 -29.59 1.66 13.00
N VAL A 237 -28.34 1.22 13.11
CA VAL A 237 -27.97 -0.16 13.46
C VAL A 237 -27.24 -0.23 14.80
N THR A 238 -27.28 0.83 15.60
CA THR A 238 -26.60 0.91 16.90
C THR A 238 -26.97 -0.24 17.84
N SER A 239 -28.22 -0.72 17.76
CA SER A 239 -28.68 -1.86 18.57
C SER A 239 -28.05 -3.19 18.18
N PHE A 240 -27.39 -3.30 17.02
CA PHE A 240 -26.80 -4.55 16.55
C PHE A 240 -25.48 -4.89 17.26
N GLN A 241 -24.90 -3.95 18.03
CA GLN A 241 -23.63 -4.12 18.76
C GLN A 241 -22.56 -4.75 17.86
N TYR A 242 -22.22 -4.05 16.77
CA TYR A 242 -21.16 -4.48 15.86
C TYR A 242 -19.80 -4.40 16.59
N ASP A 243 -19.38 -5.52 17.18
CA ASP A 243 -18.05 -5.61 17.80
C ASP A 243 -17.01 -5.90 16.70
N ASN A 244 -16.05 -4.97 16.54
CA ASN A 244 -15.08 -4.91 15.46
C ASN A 244 -14.24 -6.21 15.40
N GLY A 245 -14.64 -7.13 14.51
CA GLY A 245 -13.86 -8.33 14.17
C GLY A 245 -14.58 -9.66 14.40
N LEU A 246 -15.73 -9.66 15.07
CA LEU A 246 -16.48 -10.88 15.39
C LEU A 246 -17.86 -10.94 14.71
N SER A 247 -18.21 -9.94 13.91
CA SER A 247 -19.50 -9.87 13.23
C SER A 247 -19.35 -9.46 11.78
N SER A 248 -20.31 -9.85 10.93
CA SER A 248 -20.36 -9.45 9.52
C SER A 248 -21.72 -8.83 9.25
N LEU A 249 -21.72 -7.62 8.69
CA LEU A 249 -22.92 -6.91 8.24
C LEU A 249 -22.85 -6.82 6.72
N THR A 250 -23.94 -7.13 6.02
CA THR A 250 -24.02 -7.09 4.55
C THR A 250 -25.41 -6.62 4.15
N ALA A 251 -25.51 -5.87 3.05
CA ALA A 251 -26.76 -5.38 2.49
C ALA A 251 -26.97 -5.88 1.05
N THR A 252 -28.21 -6.24 0.71
CA THR A 252 -28.63 -6.69 -0.62
C THR A 252 -29.67 -5.74 -1.21
N ASP A 253 -30.39 -6.08 -2.28
CA ASP A 253 -31.47 -5.21 -2.78
C ASP A 253 -32.70 -5.17 -1.87
N GLU A 254 -32.89 -6.16 -0.99
CA GLU A 254 -34.11 -6.29 -0.20
C GLU A 254 -33.84 -6.41 1.30
N TYR A 255 -32.64 -6.79 1.72
CA TYR A 255 -32.37 -7.17 3.10
C TYR A 255 -31.05 -6.60 3.63
N ILE A 256 -31.02 -6.45 4.96
CA ILE A 256 -29.78 -6.32 5.72
C ILE A 256 -29.58 -7.62 6.48
N THR A 257 -28.38 -8.16 6.39
CA THR A 257 -28.02 -9.40 7.06
C THR A 257 -26.88 -9.14 8.02
N PHE A 258 -27.00 -9.72 9.22
CA PHE A 258 -26.03 -9.56 10.29
C PHE A 258 -25.68 -10.91 10.88
N TYR A 259 -24.41 -11.27 10.84
CA TYR A 259 -23.89 -12.41 11.57
C TYR A 259 -23.16 -11.93 12.82
N CYS A 260 -23.54 -12.46 13.98
CA CYS A 260 -22.87 -12.20 15.25
C CYS A 260 -22.22 -13.49 15.75
N SER A 261 -20.87 -13.58 15.71
CA SER A 261 -20.18 -14.79 16.17
C SER A 261 -20.27 -15.00 17.67
N ILE A 262 -20.30 -13.93 18.48
CA ILE A 262 -20.44 -14.00 19.94
C ILE A 262 -21.75 -14.71 20.31
N ARG A 263 -22.84 -14.32 19.65
CA ARG A 263 -24.16 -14.91 19.86
C ARG A 263 -24.37 -16.19 19.05
N LYS A 264 -23.46 -16.48 18.11
CA LYS A 264 -23.58 -17.55 17.12
C LYS A 264 -24.94 -17.52 16.43
N LYS A 265 -25.32 -16.34 15.91
CA LYS A 265 -26.63 -16.12 15.29
C LYS A 265 -26.49 -15.33 13.99
N TYR A 266 -27.34 -15.67 13.04
CA TYR A 266 -27.56 -14.93 11.81
C TYR A 266 -28.93 -14.25 11.87
N TYR A 267 -28.97 -12.98 11.52
CA TYR A 267 -30.16 -12.15 11.54
C TYR A 267 -30.40 -11.60 10.13
N VAL A 268 -31.66 -11.59 9.71
CA VAL A 268 -32.11 -10.95 8.49
C VAL A 268 -33.15 -9.91 8.86
N PHE A 269 -32.94 -8.68 8.39
CA PHE A 269 -33.82 -7.54 8.58
C PHE A 269 -34.31 -7.06 7.23
N ASP A 270 -35.55 -6.59 7.17
CA ASP A 270 -35.96 -5.73 6.07
C ASP A 270 -35.39 -4.31 6.25
N TYR A 271 -35.68 -3.47 5.28
CA TYR A 271 -35.24 -2.09 5.25
C TYR A 271 -35.97 -1.14 6.20
N ASP A 272 -37.08 -1.58 6.80
CA ASP A 272 -37.75 -0.89 7.90
C ASP A 272 -37.12 -1.25 9.26
N GLY A 273 -36.11 -2.13 9.27
CA GLY A 273 -35.41 -2.58 10.49
C GLY A 273 -36.17 -3.67 11.24
N LYS A 274 -37.24 -4.21 10.64
CA LYS A 274 -37.98 -5.31 11.24
C LYS A 274 -37.20 -6.59 11.03
N LEU A 275 -37.00 -7.32 12.14
CA LEU A 275 -36.41 -8.65 12.12
C LEU A 275 -37.33 -9.62 11.36
N ILE A 276 -36.84 -10.14 10.25
CA ILE A 276 -37.52 -11.15 9.43
C ILE A 276 -37.23 -12.55 9.96
N SER A 277 -35.96 -12.81 10.26
CA SER A 277 -35.50 -14.09 10.80
C SER A 277 -34.30 -13.90 11.71
N GLU A 278 -34.25 -14.74 12.73
CA GLU A 278 -33.10 -14.97 13.57
C GLU A 278 -32.85 -16.46 13.56
N THR A 279 -31.59 -16.88 13.33
CA THR A 279 -31.30 -18.30 13.26
C THR A 279 -29.95 -18.64 13.91
N PRO A 280 -29.90 -19.65 14.81
CA PRO A 280 -28.66 -20.06 15.44
C PRO A 280 -27.71 -20.72 14.43
N MET A 281 -26.45 -20.33 14.48
CA MET A 281 -25.34 -20.86 13.70
C MET A 281 -24.49 -21.78 14.58
N ASN A 282 -24.07 -22.93 14.08
CA ASN A 282 -23.09 -23.74 14.80
C ASN A 282 -21.70 -23.11 14.72
N ALA A 283 -21.00 -23.12 15.85
CA ALA A 283 -19.87 -22.26 16.22
C ALA A 283 -18.59 -22.36 15.39
N THR A 284 -18.48 -23.32 14.48
CA THR A 284 -17.18 -23.70 13.90
C THR A 284 -16.83 -22.96 12.60
N LEU A 285 -17.70 -22.09 12.11
CA LEU A 285 -17.47 -21.34 10.88
C LEU A 285 -16.63 -20.07 11.16
N THR A 286 -15.38 -20.09 10.72
CA THR A 286 -14.47 -18.93 10.73
C THR A 286 -14.88 -17.84 9.74
N TYR A 287 -15.55 -18.19 8.65
CA TYR A 287 -16.10 -17.27 7.65
C TYR A 287 -17.47 -17.77 7.14
N PRO A 288 -18.56 -17.51 7.88
CA PRO A 288 -19.83 -18.18 7.61
C PRO A 288 -20.50 -17.71 6.32
N ILE A 289 -20.17 -16.54 5.78
CA ILE A 289 -20.89 -15.96 4.64
C ILE A 289 -19.88 -15.54 3.59
N SER A 290 -19.92 -16.22 2.46
CA SER A 290 -19.12 -15.91 1.27
C SER A 290 -19.87 -15.01 0.30
N TYR A 291 -21.21 -15.08 0.28
CA TYR A 291 -22.06 -14.25 -0.58
C TYR A 291 -23.50 -14.20 -0.05
N THR A 292 -24.18 -13.06 -0.19
CA THR A 292 -25.60 -12.91 0.17
C THR A 292 -26.40 -12.58 -1.08
N PHE A 293 -27.48 -13.32 -1.31
CA PHE A 293 -28.37 -13.16 -2.46
C PHE A 293 -29.51 -12.18 -2.17
N ASN A 294 -30.16 -11.69 -3.23
CA ASN A 294 -31.25 -10.73 -3.12
C ASN A 294 -32.46 -11.25 -2.33
N ASP A 295 -32.72 -12.56 -2.32
CA ASP A 295 -33.80 -13.19 -1.55
C ASP A 295 -33.46 -13.40 -0.06
N GLY A 296 -32.33 -12.85 0.42
CA GLY A 296 -31.84 -12.99 1.79
C GLY A 296 -31.23 -14.36 2.09
N SER A 297 -31.19 -15.26 1.10
CA SER A 297 -30.38 -16.47 1.18
C SER A 297 -28.90 -16.13 1.13
N PHE A 298 -28.04 -17.02 1.58
CA PHE A 298 -26.60 -16.80 1.58
C PHE A 298 -25.82 -18.08 1.35
N LEU A 299 -24.60 -17.90 0.87
CA LEU A 299 -23.65 -18.96 0.54
C LEU A 299 -22.61 -19.06 1.63
N THR A 300 -22.43 -20.26 2.18
CA THR A 300 -21.37 -20.60 3.12
C THR A 300 -20.40 -21.56 2.46
N VAL A 301 -19.11 -21.32 2.64
CA VAL A 301 -18.06 -22.30 2.40
C VAL A 301 -17.61 -22.83 3.76
N ASN A 302 -17.87 -24.12 4.02
CA ASN A 302 -17.52 -24.75 5.29
C ASN A 302 -16.28 -25.63 5.09
N ASP A 303 -15.16 -25.20 5.68
CA ASP A 303 -13.87 -25.89 5.59
C ASP A 303 -13.87 -27.25 6.31
N GLU A 304 -14.46 -27.31 7.51
CA GLU A 304 -14.56 -28.56 8.27
C GLU A 304 -15.40 -29.62 7.54
N LEU A 305 -16.52 -29.20 6.95
CA LEU A 305 -17.40 -30.11 6.21
C LEU A 305 -16.90 -30.38 4.79
N LYS A 306 -15.91 -29.62 4.31
CA LYS A 306 -15.47 -29.59 2.91
C LYS A 306 -16.65 -29.47 1.94
N LYS A 307 -17.62 -28.62 2.26
CA LYS A 307 -18.86 -28.42 1.51
C LYS A 307 -19.12 -26.94 1.26
N THR A 308 -19.81 -26.67 0.17
CA THR A 308 -20.37 -25.35 -0.14
C THR A 308 -21.88 -25.46 -0.04
N ILE A 309 -22.51 -24.66 0.81
CA ILE A 309 -23.92 -24.81 1.17
C ILE A 309 -24.62 -23.46 0.97
N LYS A 310 -25.75 -23.46 0.28
CA LYS A 310 -26.65 -22.31 0.24
C LYS A 310 -27.75 -22.50 1.28
N TYR A 311 -27.82 -21.55 2.20
CA TYR A 311 -28.87 -21.46 3.21
C TYR A 311 -29.92 -20.45 2.76
N GLY A 312 -31.19 -20.76 2.98
CA GLY A 312 -32.22 -19.73 2.96
C GLY A 312 -32.10 -18.77 4.15
N PRO A 313 -32.90 -17.70 4.17
CA PRO A 313 -32.87 -16.72 5.26
C PRO A 313 -33.22 -17.31 6.63
N ARG A 314 -33.77 -18.53 6.71
CA ARG A 314 -34.07 -19.25 7.97
C ARG A 314 -33.19 -20.48 8.20
N LEU A 315 -32.00 -20.51 7.58
CA LEU A 315 -31.04 -21.63 7.56
C LEU A 315 -31.60 -22.97 7.04
N GLU A 316 -32.71 -22.97 6.32
CA GLU A 316 -33.07 -24.15 5.56
C GLU A 316 -32.04 -24.35 4.44
N VAL A 317 -31.46 -25.54 4.36
CA VAL A 317 -30.52 -25.89 3.28
C VAL A 317 -31.31 -25.88 1.98
N LYS A 318 -30.97 -24.96 1.07
CA LYS A 318 -31.57 -24.91 -0.28
C LYS A 318 -30.90 -25.92 -1.19
N TRP A 319 -29.59 -26.02 -1.10
CA TRP A 319 -28.77 -27.02 -1.78
C TRP A 319 -27.39 -27.09 -1.15
N GLU A 320 -26.70 -28.19 -1.41
CA GLU A 320 -25.30 -28.39 -1.04
C GLU A 320 -24.49 -28.91 -2.23
N LEU A 321 -23.23 -28.47 -2.31
CA LEU A 321 -22.24 -29.00 -3.21
C LEU A 321 -21.23 -29.82 -2.39
N PRO A 322 -20.88 -31.05 -2.83
CA PRO A 322 -20.06 -31.99 -2.07
C PRO A 322 -18.57 -31.65 -2.16
N PHE A 323 -18.21 -30.37 -2.17
CA PHE A 323 -16.83 -29.91 -2.21
C PHE A 323 -16.64 -28.54 -1.57
N TYR A 324 -15.42 -28.34 -1.08
CA TYR A 324 -14.92 -27.07 -0.61
C TYR A 324 -14.58 -26.19 -1.82
N ALA A 325 -15.36 -25.14 -2.03
CA ALA A 325 -15.07 -24.15 -3.05
C ALA A 325 -14.30 -22.99 -2.44
N CYS A 326 -13.13 -22.68 -2.97
CA CYS A 326 -12.40 -21.50 -2.53
C CYS A 326 -13.00 -20.24 -3.17
N SER A 327 -13.47 -19.29 -2.34
CA SER A 327 -13.86 -17.92 -2.73
C SER A 327 -14.80 -17.84 -3.95
N PRO A 328 -16.10 -18.18 -3.79
CA PRO A 328 -17.05 -18.13 -4.88
C PRO A 328 -17.13 -16.73 -5.51
N CYS A 329 -17.14 -16.69 -6.83
CA CYS A 329 -17.32 -15.48 -7.60
C CYS A 329 -18.71 -15.48 -8.26
N VAL A 330 -19.39 -14.34 -8.28
CA VAL A 330 -20.75 -14.23 -8.82
C VAL A 330 -20.74 -13.38 -10.07
N TYR A 331 -21.33 -13.89 -11.15
CA TYR A 331 -21.44 -13.17 -12.41
C TYR A 331 -22.60 -13.70 -13.24
N ASN A 332 -23.42 -12.81 -13.81
CA ASN A 332 -24.60 -13.14 -14.64
C ASN A 332 -25.49 -14.25 -14.07
N GLN A 333 -25.86 -14.15 -12.79
CA GLN A 333 -26.68 -15.15 -12.08
C GLN A 333 -26.07 -16.57 -12.00
N SER A 334 -24.77 -16.66 -12.23
CA SER A 334 -23.98 -17.88 -12.05
C SER A 334 -22.98 -17.72 -10.92
N LEU A 335 -22.62 -18.84 -10.32
CA LEU A 335 -21.57 -18.98 -9.34
C LEU A 335 -20.39 -19.68 -10.00
N TYR A 336 -19.21 -19.10 -9.82
CA TYR A 336 -17.95 -19.64 -10.28
C TYR A 336 -17.14 -20.05 -9.07
N PHE A 337 -16.69 -21.30 -9.09
CA PHE A 337 -15.90 -21.91 -8.04
C PHE A 337 -14.65 -22.49 -8.63
N TRP A 338 -13.61 -22.62 -7.82
CA TRP A 338 -12.51 -23.51 -8.13
C TRP A 338 -12.24 -24.42 -6.93
N ARG A 339 -11.73 -25.61 -7.22
CA ARG A 339 -11.26 -26.57 -6.21
C ARG A 339 -10.04 -27.32 -6.73
N ILE A 340 -9.35 -27.99 -5.83
CA ILE A 340 -8.35 -29.01 -6.16
C ILE A 340 -9.06 -30.36 -6.07
N ASP A 341 -9.00 -31.16 -7.14
CA ASP A 341 -9.60 -32.49 -7.19
C ASP A 341 -8.68 -33.56 -6.55
N GLU A 342 -9.13 -34.81 -6.57
CA GLU A 342 -8.41 -35.94 -5.97
C GLU A 342 -7.07 -36.24 -6.67
N ASP A 343 -6.92 -35.81 -7.93
CA ASP A 343 -5.71 -35.96 -8.73
C ASP A 343 -4.75 -34.75 -8.58
N ASN A 344 -5.00 -33.87 -7.60
CA ASN A 344 -4.30 -32.61 -7.44
C ASN A 344 -4.37 -31.72 -8.71
N ARG A 345 -5.50 -31.73 -9.42
CA ARG A 345 -5.74 -30.82 -10.55
C ARG A 345 -6.72 -29.74 -10.14
N ILE A 346 -6.61 -28.58 -10.76
CA ILE A 346 -7.59 -27.52 -10.52
C ILE A 346 -8.82 -27.78 -11.38
N GLU A 347 -9.98 -27.73 -10.75
CA GLU A 347 -11.27 -27.80 -11.44
C GLU A 347 -12.00 -26.47 -11.26
N LEU A 348 -12.23 -25.75 -12.36
CA LEU A 348 -13.10 -24.58 -12.40
C LEU A 348 -14.52 -25.04 -12.70
N ILE A 349 -15.47 -24.60 -11.89
CA ILE A 349 -16.86 -25.07 -11.88
C ILE A 349 -17.78 -23.87 -12.01
N LYS A 350 -18.75 -23.94 -12.92
CA LYS A 350 -19.86 -23.00 -13.01
C LYS A 350 -21.14 -23.68 -12.53
N SER A 351 -21.88 -23.03 -11.65
CA SER A 351 -23.24 -23.44 -11.27
C SER A 351 -24.22 -22.28 -11.41
N ASN A 352 -25.50 -22.60 -11.50
CA ASN A 352 -26.55 -21.60 -11.29
C ASN A 352 -26.83 -21.38 -9.79
N TYR A 353 -27.72 -20.45 -9.47
CA TYR A 353 -28.13 -20.13 -8.09
C TYR A 353 -28.93 -21.22 -7.37
N SER A 354 -29.34 -22.27 -8.10
CA SER A 354 -29.99 -23.46 -7.56
C SER A 354 -28.99 -24.59 -7.25
N GLY A 355 -27.68 -24.33 -7.39
CA GLY A 355 -26.63 -25.30 -7.09
C GLY A 355 -26.46 -26.38 -8.17
N GLN A 356 -27.18 -26.27 -9.29
CA GLN A 356 -26.98 -27.17 -10.42
C GLN A 356 -25.68 -26.79 -11.13
N ILE A 357 -24.76 -27.75 -11.21
CA ILE A 357 -23.51 -27.58 -11.95
C ILE A 357 -23.83 -27.56 -13.45
N GLU A 358 -23.48 -26.47 -14.11
CA GLU A 358 -23.70 -26.29 -15.54
C GLU A 358 -22.52 -26.83 -16.35
N VAL A 359 -21.30 -26.55 -15.90
CA VAL A 359 -20.07 -26.98 -16.57
C VAL A 359 -18.90 -27.06 -15.59
N LYS A 360 -17.96 -27.95 -15.89
CA LYS A 360 -16.69 -28.12 -15.19
C LYS A 360 -15.56 -28.17 -16.21
N VAL A 361 -14.43 -27.55 -15.91
CA VAL A 361 -13.21 -27.69 -16.68
C VAL A 361 -12.06 -28.03 -15.74
N LYS A 362 -11.34 -29.12 -16.06
CA LYS A 362 -10.10 -29.48 -15.38
C LYS A 362 -8.94 -28.78 -16.05
N LEU A 363 -8.02 -28.28 -15.25
CA LEU A 363 -6.83 -27.57 -15.69
C LEU A 363 -5.61 -28.40 -15.28
N ASP A 364 -4.79 -28.74 -16.27
CA ASP A 364 -3.59 -29.54 -16.08
C ASP A 364 -2.43 -28.64 -15.61
N PHE A 365 -2.45 -28.29 -14.31
CA PHE A 365 -1.35 -27.61 -13.63
C PHE A 365 -0.77 -28.52 -12.54
N ASP A 366 0.55 -28.46 -12.38
CA ASP A 366 1.24 -29.15 -11.28
C ASP A 366 1.08 -28.31 -10.00
N THR A 367 0.19 -28.73 -9.10
CA THR A 367 -0.29 -27.91 -7.97
C THR A 367 0.59 -28.00 -6.73
N ASN A 368 1.91 -28.07 -6.88
CA ASN A 368 2.83 -28.19 -5.74
C ASN A 368 2.91 -26.88 -4.91
N LYS A 369 1.88 -26.70 -4.08
CA LYS A 369 1.76 -26.05 -2.76
C LYS A 369 1.46 -24.55 -2.58
N HIS A 370 1.55 -23.66 -3.57
CA HIS A 370 1.10 -22.27 -3.34
C HIS A 370 0.51 -21.67 -4.61
N MET A 371 -0.81 -21.54 -4.64
CA MET A 371 -1.52 -20.95 -5.77
C MET A 371 -2.53 -19.91 -5.31
N ASN A 372 -2.48 -18.74 -5.95
CA ASN A 372 -3.49 -17.71 -5.82
C ASN A 372 -4.36 -17.73 -7.07
N PHE A 373 -5.67 -17.88 -6.90
CA PHE A 373 -6.63 -17.84 -7.98
C PHE A 373 -7.54 -16.62 -7.85
N ARG A 374 -7.76 -15.98 -8.98
CA ARG A 374 -8.75 -14.92 -9.13
C ARG A 374 -9.49 -15.10 -10.44
N CYS A 375 -10.80 -14.88 -10.42
CA CYS A 375 -11.62 -14.78 -11.61
C CYS A 375 -11.99 -13.31 -11.83
N LEU A 376 -11.79 -12.81 -13.05
CA LEU A 376 -12.40 -11.57 -13.52
C LEU A 376 -13.41 -11.91 -14.61
N PHE A 377 -14.42 -11.06 -14.74
CA PHE A 377 -15.48 -11.27 -15.72
C PHE A 377 -15.53 -10.13 -16.71
N GLY A 378 -15.33 -10.49 -17.98
CA GLY A 378 -15.36 -9.60 -19.12
C GLY A 378 -16.75 -9.18 -19.54
N SER A 379 -16.82 -8.33 -20.56
CA SER A 379 -18.04 -8.16 -21.35
C SER A 379 -18.41 -9.48 -22.07
N ARG A 380 -19.70 -9.66 -22.40
CA ARG A 380 -20.20 -10.77 -23.24
C ARG A 380 -19.97 -12.19 -22.67
N GLY A 381 -19.93 -12.35 -21.34
CA GLY A 381 -19.82 -13.68 -20.75
C GLY A 381 -18.40 -14.22 -20.62
N MET A 382 -17.38 -13.45 -20.98
CA MET A 382 -15.99 -13.88 -20.94
C MET A 382 -15.51 -14.06 -19.49
N VAL A 383 -14.81 -15.15 -19.20
CA VAL A 383 -14.26 -15.46 -17.87
C VAL A 383 -12.74 -15.50 -17.96
N TYR A 384 -12.06 -14.70 -17.15
CA TYR A 384 -10.61 -14.66 -17.07
C TYR A 384 -10.16 -15.29 -15.76
N LEU A 385 -9.45 -16.40 -15.83
CA LEU A 385 -8.84 -17.05 -14.69
C LEU A 385 -7.36 -16.67 -14.61
N PHE A 386 -6.95 -16.16 -13.46
CA PHE A 386 -5.57 -15.86 -13.12
C PHE A 386 -5.07 -16.86 -12.10
N CYS A 387 -4.00 -17.58 -12.44
CA CYS A 387 -3.38 -18.60 -11.62
C CYS A 387 -1.93 -18.22 -11.35
N SER A 388 -1.61 -17.75 -10.15
CA SER A 388 -0.21 -17.60 -9.73
C SER A 388 0.35 -18.95 -9.29
N MET A 389 1.51 -19.32 -9.82
CA MET A 389 2.14 -20.62 -9.61
C MET A 389 3.64 -20.45 -9.34
N TYR A 390 4.22 -21.41 -8.61
CA TYR A 390 5.64 -21.44 -8.30
C TYR A 390 6.26 -22.73 -8.84
N VAL A 391 7.04 -22.63 -9.91
CA VAL A 391 7.65 -23.79 -10.59
C VAL A 391 9.14 -23.53 -10.74
N HIS A 392 9.96 -24.50 -10.35
CA HIS A 392 11.43 -24.43 -10.44
C HIS A 392 12.02 -23.13 -9.86
N GLN A 393 11.56 -22.73 -8.67
CA GLN A 393 12.00 -21.51 -7.98
C GLN A 393 11.66 -20.19 -8.68
N ARG A 394 10.74 -20.21 -9.65
CA ARG A 394 10.23 -19.01 -10.32
C ARG A 394 8.73 -18.90 -10.11
N SER A 395 8.28 -17.70 -9.75
CA SER A 395 6.87 -17.32 -9.80
C SER A 395 6.47 -16.98 -11.23
N PHE A 396 5.27 -17.40 -11.61
CA PHE A 396 4.63 -16.93 -12.83
C PHE A 396 3.10 -16.94 -12.68
N THR A 397 2.43 -16.11 -13.47
CA THR A 397 0.98 -16.01 -13.52
C THR A 397 0.49 -16.50 -14.87
N LYS A 398 -0.32 -17.55 -14.86
CA LYS A 398 -1.05 -18.01 -16.04
C LYS A 398 -2.40 -17.32 -16.13
N ILE A 399 -2.71 -16.77 -17.29
CA ILE A 399 -4.01 -16.13 -17.59
C ILE A 399 -4.72 -16.99 -18.61
N ILE A 400 -5.93 -17.43 -18.29
CA ILE A 400 -6.76 -18.24 -19.19
C ILE A 400 -8.08 -17.53 -19.41
N CYS A 401 -8.46 -17.42 -20.67
CA CYS A 401 -9.71 -16.80 -21.10
C CYS A 401 -10.68 -17.88 -21.56
N PHE A 402 -11.89 -17.88 -21.01
CA PHE A 402 -12.95 -18.83 -21.32
C PHE A 402 -14.21 -18.12 -21.80
N THR A 403 -15.05 -18.85 -22.54
CA THR A 403 -16.46 -18.49 -22.74
C THR A 403 -17.26 -18.65 -21.45
N ASP A 404 -18.53 -18.24 -21.46
CA ASP A 404 -19.48 -18.43 -20.36
C ASP A 404 -19.83 -19.92 -20.12
N LYS A 405 -19.51 -20.79 -21.08
CA LYS A 405 -19.58 -22.25 -21.00
C LYS A 405 -18.25 -22.90 -20.62
N LEU A 406 -17.28 -22.11 -20.14
CA LEU A 406 -15.94 -22.56 -19.78
C LEU A 406 -15.17 -23.24 -20.92
N GLU A 407 -15.47 -22.90 -22.18
CA GLU A 407 -14.67 -23.33 -23.33
C GLU A 407 -13.43 -22.45 -23.41
N LYS A 408 -12.24 -23.05 -23.41
CA LYS A 408 -10.97 -22.30 -23.44
C LYS A 408 -10.82 -21.59 -24.79
N ILE A 409 -10.66 -20.28 -24.76
CA ILE A 409 -10.46 -19.44 -25.94
C ILE A 409 -8.96 -19.19 -26.15
N LYS A 410 -8.28 -18.71 -25.11
CA LYS A 410 -6.87 -18.33 -25.17
C LYS A 410 -6.21 -18.45 -23.80
N GLU A 411 -4.90 -18.61 -23.80
CA GLU A 411 -4.08 -18.52 -22.58
C GLU A 411 -2.77 -17.79 -22.87
N THR A 412 -2.19 -17.20 -21.83
CA THR A 412 -0.86 -16.59 -21.85
C THR A 412 -0.21 -16.72 -20.47
N ASP A 413 1.12 -16.64 -20.44
CA ASP A 413 1.92 -16.69 -19.22
C ASP A 413 2.59 -15.32 -19.00
N LEU A 414 2.65 -14.91 -17.75
CA LEU A 414 3.36 -13.72 -17.29
C LEU A 414 4.39 -14.12 -16.25
N GLU A 415 5.53 -13.47 -16.29
CA GLU A 415 6.54 -13.62 -15.24
C GLU A 415 6.01 -13.03 -13.93
N ASP A 416 6.32 -13.68 -12.81
CA ASP A 416 5.93 -13.30 -11.45
C ASP A 416 4.44 -13.43 -11.08
N ASN A 417 4.15 -13.27 -9.78
CA ASN A 417 2.81 -13.37 -9.22
C ASN A 417 2.12 -12.00 -9.23
N PHE A 418 0.81 -11.99 -9.33
CA PHE A 418 0.04 -10.76 -9.19
C PHE A 418 -0.33 -10.48 -7.73
N SER A 419 -0.37 -9.20 -7.36
CA SER A 419 -0.85 -8.72 -6.07
C SER A 419 -2.26 -8.14 -6.16
N SER A 420 -2.60 -7.51 -7.29
CA SER A 420 -3.95 -6.99 -7.56
C SER A 420 -4.32 -7.04 -9.04
N LEU A 421 -5.62 -6.97 -9.31
CA LEU A 421 -6.24 -7.24 -10.60
C LEU A 421 -7.47 -6.35 -10.79
N LEU A 422 -7.63 -5.74 -11.96
CA LEU A 422 -8.85 -5.04 -12.37
C LEU A 422 -9.16 -5.30 -13.83
N ILE A 423 -10.45 -5.25 -14.19
CA ILE A 423 -10.91 -5.35 -15.58
C ILE A 423 -11.74 -4.12 -15.94
N ASP A 424 -11.39 -3.51 -17.06
CA ASP A 424 -12.18 -2.52 -17.75
C ASP A 424 -13.01 -3.21 -18.82
N ASN A 425 -14.27 -3.45 -18.50
CA ASN A 425 -15.20 -4.12 -19.41
C ASN A 425 -15.58 -3.25 -20.61
N THR A 426 -15.52 -1.92 -20.49
CA THR A 426 -15.90 -0.98 -21.53
C THR A 426 -14.83 -0.90 -22.61
N ASN A 427 -13.55 -0.80 -22.21
CA ASN A 427 -12.44 -0.69 -23.15
C ASN A 427 -11.69 -2.02 -23.36
N HIS A 428 -12.21 -3.12 -22.80
CA HIS A 428 -11.65 -4.47 -22.90
C HIS A 428 -10.17 -4.54 -22.48
N LYS A 429 -9.85 -4.00 -21.30
CA LYS A 429 -8.48 -4.01 -20.76
C LYS A 429 -8.44 -4.71 -19.41
N ILE A 430 -7.34 -5.40 -19.15
CA ILE A 430 -7.02 -5.98 -17.84
C ILE A 430 -5.82 -5.20 -17.31
N PHE A 431 -5.96 -4.68 -16.09
CA PHE A 431 -4.87 -4.07 -15.35
C PHE A 431 -4.38 -5.06 -14.30
N LEU A 432 -3.06 -5.21 -14.22
CA LEU A 432 -2.37 -6.16 -13.37
C LEU A 432 -1.27 -5.44 -12.61
N HIS A 433 -1.16 -5.70 -11.31
CA HIS A 433 0.01 -5.31 -10.51
C HIS A 433 0.78 -6.59 -10.15
N VAL A 434 2.05 -6.66 -10.54
CA VAL A 434 2.93 -7.82 -10.34
C VAL A 434 3.88 -7.53 -9.18
N LEU A 435 3.83 -8.36 -8.13
CA LEU A 435 4.56 -8.29 -6.84
C LEU A 435 5.51 -7.08 -6.66
N ASP A 436 4.93 -5.90 -6.45
CA ASP A 436 5.61 -4.64 -6.11
C ASP A 436 6.72 -4.21 -7.08
N LYS A 437 6.62 -4.62 -8.36
CA LYS A 437 7.60 -4.30 -9.41
C LYS A 437 7.00 -3.49 -10.55
N GLU A 438 5.91 -4.00 -11.14
CA GLU A 438 5.38 -3.42 -12.39
C GLU A 438 3.85 -3.44 -12.45
N LEU A 439 3.31 -2.40 -13.09
CA LEU A 439 1.96 -2.36 -13.60
C LEU A 439 1.96 -2.84 -15.07
N ILE A 440 1.02 -3.72 -15.40
CA ILE A 440 0.85 -4.25 -16.76
C ILE A 440 -0.59 -3.99 -17.22
N VAL A 441 -0.74 -3.55 -18.46
CA VAL A 441 -2.04 -3.48 -19.15
C VAL A 441 -2.06 -4.53 -20.23
N ILE A 442 -3.12 -5.32 -20.27
CA ILE A 442 -3.33 -6.42 -21.21
C ILE A 442 -4.63 -6.15 -21.97
N ASP A 443 -4.60 -6.33 -23.28
CA ASP A 443 -5.80 -6.34 -24.09
C ASP A 443 -6.62 -7.60 -23.76
N ALA A 444 -7.83 -7.43 -23.24
CA ALA A 444 -8.64 -8.54 -22.72
C ALA A 444 -9.11 -9.50 -23.82
N LEU A 445 -9.16 -9.07 -25.09
CA LEU A 445 -9.60 -9.90 -26.20
C LEU A 445 -8.46 -10.76 -26.75
N SER A 446 -7.28 -10.18 -26.92
CA SER A 446 -6.10 -10.83 -27.49
C SER A 446 -5.14 -11.37 -26.45
N LEU A 447 -5.30 -11.05 -25.16
CA LEU A 447 -4.33 -11.32 -24.09
C LEU A 447 -2.91 -10.82 -24.39
N GLN A 448 -2.75 -9.84 -25.27
CA GLN A 448 -1.45 -9.23 -25.54
C GLN A 448 -1.18 -8.09 -24.55
N ILE A 449 0.07 -8.00 -24.10
CA ILE A 449 0.52 -6.88 -23.27
C ILE A 449 0.53 -5.61 -24.12
N ILE A 450 -0.23 -4.60 -23.68
CA ILE A 450 -0.31 -3.28 -24.31
C ILE A 450 0.82 -2.40 -23.78
N SER A 451 1.00 -2.36 -22.46
CA SER A 451 1.99 -1.50 -21.81
C SER A 451 2.48 -2.10 -20.50
N ARG A 452 3.70 -1.71 -20.13
CA ARG A 452 4.33 -2.01 -18.83
C ARG A 452 4.87 -0.73 -18.22
N ARG A 453 4.87 -0.65 -16.90
CA ARG A 453 5.49 0.45 -16.16
C ARG A 453 6.05 -0.05 -14.85
N ASP A 454 7.35 0.13 -14.66
CA ASP A 454 8.00 -0.09 -13.38
C ASP A 454 7.43 0.87 -12.33
N TRP A 455 7.26 0.37 -11.11
CA TRP A 455 6.66 1.10 -10.01
C TRP A 455 7.44 0.87 -8.71
N ASP A 456 8.23 1.87 -8.32
CA ASP A 456 9.15 1.76 -7.18
C ASP A 456 8.49 1.94 -5.80
N ASP A 457 7.21 2.32 -5.76
CA ASP A 457 6.47 2.57 -4.51
C ASP A 457 5.77 1.29 -4.04
N TYR A 458 6.28 0.67 -2.97
CA TYR A 458 5.73 -0.56 -2.36
C TYR A 458 4.29 -0.43 -1.84
N ASP A 459 3.80 0.80 -1.64
CA ASP A 459 2.45 1.06 -1.12
C ASP A 459 1.44 1.32 -2.25
N LEU A 460 1.48 0.51 -3.31
CA LEU A 460 0.56 0.62 -4.43
C LEU A 460 -0.67 -0.27 -4.24
N THR A 461 -1.85 0.34 -4.36
CA THR A 461 -3.13 -0.37 -4.43
C THR A 461 -3.90 0.05 -5.67
N MET A 462 -4.19 -0.91 -6.57
CA MET A 462 -5.13 -0.66 -7.65
C MET A 462 -6.55 -0.57 -7.11
N MET A 463 -7.23 0.54 -7.39
CA MET A 463 -8.53 0.85 -6.79
C MET A 463 -9.68 0.51 -7.74
N THR A 464 -9.68 1.12 -8.93
CA THR A 464 -10.75 0.96 -9.93
C THR A 464 -10.33 1.51 -11.28
N VAL A 465 -11.19 1.36 -12.30
CA VAL A 465 -11.08 2.00 -13.60
C VAL A 465 -12.25 2.95 -13.77
N ASP A 466 -11.99 4.17 -14.24
CA ASP A 466 -13.05 5.15 -14.48
C ASP A 466 -13.78 4.92 -15.83
N SER A 467 -14.80 5.74 -16.09
CA SER A 467 -15.61 5.64 -17.32
C SER A 467 -14.83 5.91 -18.61
N LEU A 468 -13.65 6.54 -18.53
CA LEU A 468 -12.76 6.80 -19.65
C LEU A 468 -11.69 5.72 -19.82
N GLY A 469 -11.72 4.65 -19.02
CA GLY A 469 -10.75 3.57 -19.09
C GLY A 469 -9.40 3.90 -18.48
N ARG A 470 -9.36 4.85 -17.54
CA ARG A 470 -8.16 5.25 -16.80
C ARG A 470 -8.09 4.51 -15.48
N LEU A 471 -6.91 4.00 -15.16
CA LEU A 471 -6.65 3.28 -13.93
C LEU A 471 -6.46 4.27 -12.77
N LEU A 472 -7.26 4.13 -11.71
CA LEU A 472 -7.07 4.80 -10.45
C LEU A 472 -6.22 3.93 -9.52
N VAL A 473 -5.11 4.48 -9.07
CA VAL A 473 -4.16 3.85 -8.15
C VAL A 473 -4.06 4.67 -6.87
N LEU A 474 -4.08 4.02 -5.73
CA LEU A 474 -3.78 4.60 -4.42
C LEU A 474 -2.30 4.35 -4.08
N VAL A 475 -1.60 5.41 -3.67
CA VAL A 475 -0.19 5.39 -3.27
C VAL A 475 -0.06 5.87 -1.82
N GLY A 476 0.33 4.94 -0.94
CA GLY A 476 0.19 5.13 0.51
C GLY A 476 -1.27 5.32 0.88
N ASN A 477 -1.55 6.18 1.86
CA ASN A 477 -2.91 6.26 2.42
C ASN A 477 -3.77 7.40 1.85
N SER A 478 -3.22 8.38 1.13
CA SER A 478 -3.98 9.61 0.80
C SER A 478 -3.70 10.20 -0.57
N ARG A 479 -2.83 9.57 -1.36
CA ARG A 479 -2.47 10.05 -2.69
C ARG A 479 -3.08 9.13 -3.72
N ILE A 480 -3.81 9.69 -4.67
CA ILE A 480 -4.33 8.94 -5.81
C ILE A 480 -3.62 9.37 -7.08
N PHE A 481 -3.41 8.42 -7.98
CA PHE A 481 -2.77 8.57 -9.27
C PHE A 481 -3.77 8.06 -10.31
N LEU A 482 -3.96 8.83 -11.37
CA LEU A 482 -4.81 8.47 -12.49
C LEU A 482 -3.90 8.21 -13.70
N LEU A 483 -3.92 6.98 -14.19
CA LEU A 483 -3.07 6.52 -15.29
C LEU A 483 -3.93 6.22 -16.52
N ASP A 484 -3.45 6.56 -17.72
CA ASP A 484 -4.10 6.09 -18.95
C ASP A 484 -3.79 4.60 -19.21
N SER A 485 -4.31 4.06 -20.31
CA SER A 485 -4.05 2.66 -20.68
C SER A 485 -2.66 2.38 -21.22
N GLN A 486 -1.83 3.41 -21.41
CA GLN A 486 -0.40 3.28 -21.68
C GLN A 486 0.41 3.48 -20.38
N LEU A 487 -0.28 3.52 -19.24
CA LEU A 487 0.26 3.77 -17.91
C LEU A 487 0.97 5.12 -17.77
N ASN A 488 0.65 6.11 -18.62
CA ASN A 488 1.13 7.48 -18.43
C ASN A 488 0.36 8.14 -17.30
N LEU A 489 1.05 8.91 -16.46
CA LEU A 489 0.43 9.63 -15.36
C LEU A 489 -0.33 10.86 -15.87
N ILE A 490 -1.66 10.81 -15.79
CA ILE A 490 -2.59 11.86 -16.22
C ILE A 490 -2.77 12.91 -15.14
N SER A 491 -2.96 12.48 -13.89
CA SER A 491 -3.16 13.36 -12.75
C SER A 491 -2.78 12.67 -11.45
N HIS A 492 -2.39 13.45 -10.45
CA HIS A 492 -2.25 12.96 -9.08
C HIS A 492 -2.88 13.94 -8.10
N HIS A 493 -3.54 13.41 -7.08
CA HIS A 493 -4.21 14.21 -6.06
C HIS A 493 -3.81 13.75 -4.67
N ARG A 494 -3.54 14.70 -3.78
CA ARG A 494 -3.41 14.43 -2.34
C ARG A 494 -4.71 14.82 -1.65
N LEU A 495 -5.37 13.84 -1.07
CA LEU A 495 -6.70 13.99 -0.46
C LEU A 495 -6.58 14.23 1.05
N LYS A 496 -7.62 14.78 1.67
CA LYS A 496 -7.66 15.04 3.12
C LYS A 496 -8.24 13.84 3.85
N GLY A 497 -7.36 12.99 4.37
CA GLY A 497 -7.72 11.76 5.08
C GLY A 497 -7.13 10.55 4.37
N GLU A 498 -7.34 9.39 4.98
CA GLU A 498 -7.04 8.10 4.38
C GLU A 498 -8.11 7.74 3.35
N VAL A 499 -7.71 7.42 2.13
CA VAL A 499 -8.58 6.85 1.09
C VAL A 499 -8.96 5.46 1.54
N ARG A 500 -10.25 5.24 1.73
CA ARG A 500 -10.78 3.89 1.97
C ARG A 500 -11.07 3.27 0.61
N MET A 501 -10.98 1.94 0.49
CA MET A 501 -11.16 1.18 -0.76
C MET A 501 -12.58 1.23 -1.37
N TYR A 502 -13.35 2.30 -1.11
CA TYR A 502 -14.68 2.53 -1.66
C TYR A 502 -14.59 3.57 -2.76
N THR A 503 -14.71 3.08 -3.99
CA THR A 503 -14.85 3.88 -5.20
C THR A 503 -16.12 3.48 -5.93
N PHE A 504 -16.73 4.43 -6.62
CA PHE A 504 -17.92 4.18 -7.44
C PHE A 504 -18.00 5.23 -8.55
N ILE A 505 -18.80 4.95 -9.57
CA ILE A 505 -19.07 5.88 -10.68
C ILE A 505 -20.47 6.46 -10.45
N ASN A 506 -20.58 7.79 -10.42
CA ASN A 506 -21.88 8.45 -10.26
C ASN A 506 -22.66 8.47 -11.58
N GLU A 507 -23.91 8.94 -11.55
CA GLU A 507 -24.80 9.00 -12.71
C GLU A 507 -24.28 9.90 -13.84
N SER A 508 -23.38 10.84 -13.52
CA SER A 508 -22.70 11.69 -14.50
C SER A 508 -21.48 11.00 -15.14
N GLY A 509 -21.17 9.77 -14.73
CA GLY A 509 -20.00 9.03 -15.20
C GLY A 509 -18.69 9.44 -14.52
N ASN A 510 -18.74 10.29 -13.48
CA ASN A 510 -17.57 10.73 -12.75
C ASN A 510 -17.17 9.72 -11.68
N LEU A 511 -15.86 9.53 -11.54
CA LEU A 511 -15.29 8.71 -10.48
C LEU A 511 -15.45 9.41 -9.13
N CYS A 512 -16.04 8.71 -8.18
CA CYS A 512 -16.17 9.13 -6.80
C CYS A 512 -15.41 8.19 -5.87
N LEU A 513 -14.89 8.74 -4.78
CA LEU A 513 -14.17 7.97 -3.75
C LEU A 513 -14.35 8.58 -2.38
N MET A 514 -14.17 7.75 -1.35
CA MET A 514 -14.35 8.17 0.03
C MET A 514 -13.03 8.21 0.79
N THR A 515 -12.85 9.25 1.61
CA THR A 515 -11.77 9.29 2.59
C THR A 515 -12.32 9.38 4.01
N GLY A 516 -11.65 8.74 4.95
CA GLY A 516 -11.86 8.95 6.38
C GLY A 516 -10.61 9.51 7.02
N THR A 517 -10.73 10.40 8.00
CA THR A 517 -9.60 10.65 8.91
C THR A 517 -9.41 9.40 9.77
N GLY A 518 -8.26 8.73 9.63
CA GLY A 518 -8.03 7.36 10.10
C GLY A 518 -8.25 7.12 11.60
N GLU A 519 -8.37 5.83 11.91
CA GLU A 519 -8.46 5.24 13.25
C GLU A 519 -7.15 5.42 14.06
N PRO A 520 -7.21 5.29 15.40
CA PRO A 520 -6.10 5.60 16.29
C PRO A 520 -4.91 4.64 16.10
N ASN A 521 -3.71 5.20 15.89
CA ASN A 521 -2.47 4.47 16.15
C ASN A 521 -2.29 4.28 17.67
N GLU A 522 -1.66 3.18 18.09
CA GLU A 522 -1.47 2.70 19.48
C GLU A 522 -0.92 3.72 20.51
N MET A 523 -0.46 4.89 20.07
CA MET A 523 0.20 5.90 20.91
C MET A 523 -0.72 6.94 21.57
N GLY A 524 -2.05 6.74 21.54
CA GLY A 524 -2.98 7.56 22.31
C GLY A 524 -3.22 8.94 21.71
N TRP A 525 -4.47 9.20 21.30
CA TRP A 525 -4.91 10.53 20.87
C TRP A 525 -6.29 10.88 21.39
N THR A 526 -6.52 12.19 21.40
CA THR A 526 -7.80 12.87 21.49
C THR A 526 -8.72 12.43 20.36
N PHE A 527 -9.93 11.98 20.70
CA PHE A 527 -11.04 11.59 19.81
C PHE A 527 -11.62 12.77 18.98
N GLY A 528 -10.76 13.64 18.44
CA GLY A 528 -11.15 14.84 17.72
C GLY A 528 -11.76 14.53 16.35
N LYS A 529 -12.92 15.15 16.09
CA LYS A 529 -13.66 15.30 14.81
C LYS A 529 -13.21 14.38 13.68
N MET A 530 -13.53 13.08 13.74
CA MET A 530 -13.37 12.25 12.56
C MET A 530 -14.35 12.71 11.48
N LYS A 531 -13.85 12.78 10.25
CA LYS A 531 -14.62 13.25 9.11
C LYS A 531 -14.52 12.26 7.97
N ILE A 532 -15.67 12.01 7.37
CA ILE A 532 -15.79 11.34 6.09
C ILE A 532 -15.96 12.41 5.02
N ARG A 533 -15.23 12.25 3.93
CA ARG A 533 -15.37 13.09 2.73
C ARG A 533 -15.64 12.21 1.54
N VAL A 534 -16.58 12.65 0.72
CA VAL A 534 -16.77 12.11 -0.63
C VAL A 534 -16.15 13.08 -1.61
N TYR A 535 -15.23 12.56 -2.41
CA TYR A 535 -14.59 13.27 -3.50
C TYR A 535 -15.19 12.83 -4.83
N GLU A 536 -15.41 13.79 -5.71
CA GLU A 536 -15.70 13.58 -7.13
C GLU A 536 -14.48 14.03 -7.95
N ILE A 537 -14.01 13.17 -8.84
CA ILE A 537 -12.92 13.45 -9.78
C ILE A 537 -13.54 13.90 -11.10
N THR A 538 -13.33 15.16 -11.48
CA THR A 538 -13.85 15.77 -12.71
C THR A 538 -12.71 16.19 -13.64
N GLU A 539 -12.97 16.28 -14.94
CA GLU A 539 -12.04 16.93 -15.89
C GLU A 539 -11.93 18.44 -15.64
N PHE A 540 -10.88 19.07 -16.17
CA PHE A 540 -10.69 20.54 -16.16
C PHE A 540 -11.43 21.29 -17.26
#